data_AF-A0A558ACU6-F1
#
_entry.id   AF-A0A558ACU6-F1
#
_cell.length_a   1.000
_cell.length_b   1.000
_cell.length_c   1.000
_cell.angle_alpha   90.00
_cell.angle_beta   90.00
_cell.angle_gamma   90.00
#
_symmetry.space_group_name_H-M   'P 1'
#
loop_
_entity.id
_entity.type
_entity.pdbx_description
1 polymer ?
#
loop_
_entity_poly.entity_id
_entity_poly.type
_entity_poly.pdbx_seq_one_letter_code
_entity_poly.pdbx_strand_id
1 'polypeptide(L)' 'MVLVDGRAVAVVSTYFVTAALRLHSLAELTEFRCPRCDRHQECALLGSAGEELLCPGCFGQCGVDGKALARTEGL' A
#
# COMPACT_ATOMS: atom_id res chain seq x y z
N MET A 1 -1.31 11.60 6.22
CA MET A 1 -2.47 11.24 5.38
C MET A 1 -1.99 10.46 4.16
N VAL A 2 -2.86 9.65 3.55
CA VAL A 2 -2.61 8.93 2.30
C VAL A 2 -3.73 9.25 1.31
N LEU A 3 -3.42 9.31 0.02
CA LEU A 3 -4.42 9.54 -1.04
C LEU A 3 -4.86 8.20 -1.61
N VAL A 4 -6.12 7.83 -1.40
CA VAL A 4 -6.71 6.58 -1.91
C VAL A 4 -7.83 6.97 -2.87
N ASP A 5 -7.71 6.58 -4.15
CA ASP A 5 -8.67 6.92 -5.21
C ASP A 5 -9.05 8.42 -5.24
N GLY A 6 -8.04 9.29 -5.06
CA GLY A 6 -8.21 10.75 -5.02
C GLY A 6 -8.76 11.32 -3.71
N ARG A 7 -9.16 10.47 -2.75
CA ARG A 7 -9.60 10.87 -1.42
C ARG A 7 -8.43 10.87 -0.43
N ALA A 8 -8.30 11.95 0.32
CA ALA A 8 -7.37 11.99 1.44
C ALA A 8 -7.92 11.24 2.65
N VAL A 9 -7.15 10.28 3.16
CA VAL A 9 -7.48 9.50 4.36
C VAL A 9 -6.47 9.78 5.46
N ALA A 10 -6.97 10.03 6.67
CA ALA A 10 -6.13 10.27 7.83
C ALA A 10 -5.37 9.00 8.25
N VAL A 11 -4.10 9.17 8.60
CA VAL A 11 -3.20 8.08 9.01
C VAL A 11 -2.93 8.25 10.50
N VAL A 12 -3.25 7.22 11.28
CA VAL A 12 -2.99 7.17 12.72
C VAL A 12 -1.52 6.88 12.98
N SER A 13 -0.96 5.91 12.26
CA SER A 13 0.44 5.51 12.39
C SER A 13 0.99 4.99 11.07
N THR A 14 2.32 5.06 10.92
CA THR A 14 3.05 4.48 9.78
C THR A 14 4.21 3.65 10.29
N TYR A 15 4.32 2.42 9.81
CA TYR A 15 5.38 1.47 10.11
C TYR A 15 6.29 1.35 8.89
N PHE A 16 7.57 1.63 9.07
CA PHE A 16 8.57 1.56 8.00
C PHE A 16 9.17 0.16 7.98
N VAL A 17 8.94 -0.59 6.91
CA VAL A 17 9.52 -1.94 6.73
C VAL A 17 10.87 -1.83 6.01
N THR A 18 10.91 -1.04 4.93
CA THR A 18 12.14 -0.65 4.23
C THR A 18 12.02 0.81 3.77
N ALA A 19 13.03 1.34 3.08
CA ALA A 19 12.94 2.67 2.47
C ALA A 19 11.77 2.81 1.48
N ALA A 20 11.40 1.71 0.81
CA ALA A 20 10.36 1.66 -0.22
C ALA A 20 9.04 1.03 0.25
N LEU A 21 9.03 0.30 1.38
CA LEU A 21 7.86 -0.41 1.90
C LEU A 21 7.40 0.17 3.22
N ARG A 22 6.15 0.64 3.28
CA ARG A 22 5.54 1.18 4.48
C ARG A 22 4.15 0.60 4.68
N LEU A 23 3.74 0.46 5.93
CA LEU A 23 2.40 0.03 6.31
C LEU A 23 1.72 1.17 7.08
N HIS A 24 0.51 1.53 6.69
CA HIS A 24 -0.24 2.64 7.26
C HIS A 24 -1.46 2.10 8.00
N SER A 25 -1.64 2.53 9.25
CA SER A 25 -2.90 2.38 9.99
C SER A 25 -3.76 3.61 9.73
N LEU A 26 -4.97 3.41 9.23
CA LEU A 26 -5.90 4.47 8.84
C LEU A 26 -6.86 4.79 9.98
N ALA A 27 -7.34 6.04 10.04
CA ALA A 27 -8.31 6.46 11.05
C ALA A 27 -9.75 5.97 10.75
N GLU A 28 -10.00 5.50 9.53
CA GLU A 28 -11.28 4.99 9.06
C GLU A 28 -11.07 3.78 8.14
N LEU A 29 -12.13 2.98 7.96
CA LEU A 29 -12.16 1.96 6.90
C LEU A 29 -12.18 2.66 5.54
N THR A 30 -11.33 2.20 4.64
CA THR A 30 -11.23 2.74 3.29
C THR A 30 -11.44 1.66 2.27
N GLU A 31 -12.30 1.97 1.29
CA GLU A 31 -12.53 1.16 0.11
C GLU A 31 -11.63 1.57 -1.03
N PHE A 32 -11.03 0.61 -1.72
CA PHE A 32 -10.24 0.84 -2.94
C PHE A 32 -10.05 -0.45 -3.73
N ARG A 33 -9.66 -0.31 -5.00
CA ARG A 33 -9.25 -1.44 -5.83
C ARG A 33 -7.73 -1.61 -5.76
N CYS A 34 -7.26 -2.76 -5.29
CA CYS A 34 -5.82 -3.01 -5.19
C CYS A 34 -5.23 -3.22 -6.61
N PRO A 35 -4.25 -2.41 -7.04
CA PRO A 35 -3.66 -2.51 -8.38
C PRO A 35 -2.97 -3.85 -8.66
N ARG A 36 -2.50 -4.55 -7.61
CA ARG A 36 -1.78 -5.81 -7.76
C ARG A 36 -2.68 -7.04 -7.89
N CYS A 37 -3.81 -7.11 -7.19
CA CYS A 37 -4.72 -8.26 -7.25
C CYS A 37 -6.04 -7.98 -7.95
N ASP A 38 -6.29 -6.73 -8.35
CA ASP A 38 -7.51 -6.23 -8.99
C ASP A 38 -8.81 -6.49 -8.20
N ARG A 39 -8.68 -6.82 -6.91
CA ARG A 39 -9.84 -7.01 -6.03
C ARG A 39 -10.22 -5.69 -5.38
N HIS A 40 -11.53 -5.50 -5.21
CA HIS A 40 -12.05 -4.49 -4.30
C HIS A 40 -11.70 -4.88 -2.86
N GLN A 41 -11.28 -3.92 -2.07
CA GLN A 41 -10.84 -4.10 -0.69
C GLN A 41 -11.51 -3.05 0.18
N GLU A 42 -11.83 -3.45 1.40
CA GLU A 42 -12.25 -2.55 2.47
C GLU A 42 -11.34 -2.85 3.68
N CYS A 43 -10.53 -1.89 4.08
CA CYS A 43 -9.60 -2.10 5.19
C CYS A 43 -9.15 -0.80 5.87
N ALA A 44 -8.79 -0.90 7.15
CA ALA A 44 -8.18 0.18 7.94
C ALA A 44 -6.64 0.09 7.95
N LEU A 45 -6.07 -0.80 7.14
CA LEU A 45 -4.64 -1.04 7.04
C LEU A 45 -4.24 -1.06 5.56
N LEU A 46 -3.20 -0.32 5.21
CA LEU A 46 -2.84 -0.12 3.81
C LEU A 46 -1.32 -0.16 3.63
N GLY A 47 -0.84 -0.95 2.69
CA GLY A 47 0.57 -0.97 2.32
C GLY A 47 0.88 0.12 1.29
N SER A 48 2.09 0.65 1.32
CA SER A 48 2.67 1.39 0.20
C SER A 48 3.99 0.78 -0.25
N ALA A 49 4.18 0.69 -1.55
CA ALA A 49 5.37 0.22 -2.24
C ALA A 49 5.80 1.29 -3.25
N GLY A 50 6.70 2.18 -2.85
CA GLY A 50 6.91 3.44 -3.59
C GLY A 50 5.64 4.30 -3.57
N GLU A 51 5.10 4.60 -4.74
CA GLU A 51 3.84 5.35 -4.91
C GLU A 51 2.60 4.43 -5.00
N GLU A 52 2.80 3.12 -5.13
CA GLU A 52 1.69 2.16 -5.28
C GLU A 52 1.09 1.82 -3.91
N LEU A 53 -0.24 1.89 -3.82
CA LEU A 53 -1.00 1.50 -2.63
C LEU A 53 -1.48 0.05 -2.77
N LEU A 54 -1.23 -0.75 -1.74
CA LEU A 54 -1.46 -2.19 -1.76
C LEU A 54 -2.38 -2.60 -0.62
N CYS A 55 -3.22 -3.59 -0.87
CA CYS A 55 -3.98 -4.24 0.20
C CYS A 55 -3.05 -5.01 1.15
N PRO A 56 -3.48 -5.29 2.40
CA PRO A 56 -2.65 -6.00 3.37
C PRO A 56 -2.09 -7.33 2.86
N GLY A 57 -2.90 -8.09 2.09
CA GLY A 57 -2.47 -9.37 1.52
C GLY A 57 -1.35 -9.21 0.48
N CYS A 58 -1.49 -8.27 -0.46
CA CYS A 58 -0.48 -8.01 -1.48
C CYS A 58 0.79 -7.38 -0.88
N PHE A 59 0.64 -6.51 0.13
CA PHE A 59 1.77 -5.94 0.85
C PHE A 59 2.55 -7.00 1.61
N GLY A 60 1.88 -7.94 2.28
CA GLY A 60 2.52 -9.05 2.99
C GLY A 60 3.45 -9.86 2.08
N GLN A 61 3.08 -10.05 0.82
CA GLN A 61 3.91 -10.76 -0.17
C GLN A 61 5.17 -9.96 -0.56
N CYS A 62 5.16 -8.62 -0.49
CA CYS A 62 6.36 -7.81 -0.74
C CYS A 62 7.45 -8.01 0.31
N GLY A 63 7.06 -8.27 1.57
CA GLY A 63 7.99 -8.46 2.68
C GLY A 63 8.64 -9.85 2.73
N VAL A 64 8.02 -10.86 2.13
CA VAL A 64 8.50 -12.25 2.13
C VAL A 64 9.52 -12.49 1.01
N ASP A 65 9.43 -11.75 -0.10
CA ASP A 65 10.22 -12.06 -1.30
C ASP A 65 11.59 -11.36 -1.40
N GLY A 66 11.90 -10.34 -0.58
CA GLY A 66 13.16 -9.57 -0.68
C GLY A 66 13.42 -8.89 -2.04
N LYS A 67 12.60 -9.17 -3.05
CA LYS A 67 12.59 -8.56 -4.39
C LYS A 67 11.74 -7.30 -4.33
N ALA A 68 12.33 -6.26 -3.76
CA ALA A 68 11.86 -4.91 -3.94
C ALA A 68 11.72 -4.62 -5.44
N LEU A 69 10.54 -4.09 -5.81
CA LEU A 69 10.17 -3.41 -7.05
C LEU A 69 11.24 -3.33 -8.14
N ALA A 70 11.14 -4.20 -9.14
CA ALA A 70 11.83 -4.03 -10.42
C ALA A 70 10.83 -4.04 -11.58
N ARG A 71 10.11 -2.92 -11.77
CA ARG A 71 9.50 -2.44 -13.03
C ARG A 71 9.32 -0.92 -12.84
N THR A 72 9.76 0.02 -13.66
CA THR A 72 10.32 0.06 -15.02
C THR A 72 10.82 1.50 -15.19
N GLU A 73 12.13 1.76 -15.24
CA GLU A 73 12.63 2.98 -15.88
C GLU A 73 12.88 2.63 -17.35
N GLY A 74 12.09 3.24 -18.23
CA GLY A 74 12.16 3.05 -19.67
C GLY A 74 13.46 3.60 -20.27
N LEU A 75 13.94 2.89 -21.28
CA LEU A 75 14.96 3.34 -22.24
C LEU A 75 14.55 4.65 -22.95
#